data_AF-A0A428P5R7-F1
#
_entry.id   AF-A0A428P5R7-F1
#
_cell.length_a   1.000
_cell.length_b   1.000
_cell.length_c   1.000
_cell.angle_alpha   90.00
_cell.angle_beta   90.00
_cell.angle_gamma   90.00
#
_symmetry.space_group_name_H-M   'P 1'
#
loop_
_entity.id
_entity.type
_entity.pdbx_description
1 polymer ?
#
loop_
_entity_poly.entity_id
_entity_poly.type
_entity_poly.pdbx_seq_one_letter_code
_entity_poly.pdbx_strand_id
1 'polypeptide(L)'
;MDRSQATSANLMDTHNRLIADILTHYRTLMMLATIQAEGERSNSNPETISVAGISMEMAFDGLYSSIKELLALSRRIKELWVFGPLNQSDTQSQEKEEQIDRDVTEVANLLDMIDANAMKKLAERCGGTWELQETTTEAAPTAGS
;
A
#
# COMPACT_ATOMS: atom_id res chain seq x y z
N MET A 1 13.44 8.66 -15.05
CA MET A 1 14.30 7.89 -14.12
C MET A 1 13.38 7.24 -13.10
N ASP A 2 13.35 5.91 -13.13
CA ASP A 2 12.41 5.04 -12.41
C ASP A 2 12.43 5.24 -10.91
N ARG A 3 11.37 5.88 -10.38
CA ARG A 3 11.15 6.04 -8.94
C ARG A 3 11.15 4.70 -8.20
N SER A 4 10.68 3.63 -8.86
CA SER A 4 10.72 2.25 -8.37
C SER A 4 12.14 1.73 -8.12
N GLN A 5 13.12 2.14 -8.92
CA GLN A 5 14.52 1.68 -8.79
C GLN A 5 15.20 2.28 -7.55
N ALA A 6 14.86 3.53 -7.20
CA ALA A 6 15.35 4.18 -5.99
C ALA A 6 14.76 3.56 -4.71
N THR A 7 13.48 3.18 -4.73
CA THR A 7 12.82 2.53 -3.59
C THR A 7 13.35 1.10 -3.36
N SER A 8 13.59 0.33 -4.43
CA SER A 8 14.16 -1.03 -4.30
C SER A 8 15.59 -1.03 -3.78
N ALA A 9 16.43 -0.07 -4.21
CA ALA A 9 17.80 0.05 -3.73
C ALA A 9 17.85 0.34 -2.22
N ASN A 10 17.00 1.27 -1.75
CA ASN A 10 16.89 1.60 -0.32
C ASN A 10 16.42 0.40 0.54
N LEU A 11 15.52 -0.42 -0.01
CA LEU A 11 15.01 -1.61 0.67
C LEU A 11 16.09 -2.69 0.87
N MET A 12 16.89 -2.92 -0.16
CA MET A 12 18.00 -3.89 -0.11
C MET A 12 19.09 -3.43 0.85
N ASP A 13 19.43 -2.14 0.84
CA ASP A 13 20.39 -1.56 1.78
C ASP A 13 19.88 -1.67 3.23
N THR A 14 18.60 -1.40 3.45
CA THR A 14 17.96 -1.56 4.77
C THR A 14 17.97 -3.02 5.22
N HIS A 15 17.66 -3.97 4.33
CA HIS A 15 17.75 -5.40 4.62
C HIS A 15 19.17 -5.79 5.05
N ASN A 16 20.18 -5.42 4.26
CA ASN A 16 21.57 -5.79 4.53
C ASN A 16 22.08 -5.20 5.85
N ARG A 17 21.70 -3.94 6.16
CA ARG A 17 22.00 -3.32 7.45
C ARG A 17 21.39 -4.13 8.61
N LEU A 18 20.12 -4.49 8.51
CA LEU A 18 19.42 -5.23 9.57
C LEU A 18 20.02 -6.62 9.81
N ILE A 19 20.40 -7.34 8.74
CA ILE A 19 21.09 -8.63 8.87
C ILE A 19 22.46 -8.46 9.54
N ALA A 20 23.22 -7.43 9.16
CA ALA A 20 24.50 -7.14 9.79
C ALA A 20 24.35 -6.80 11.28
N ASP A 21 23.34 -6.01 11.64
CA ASP A 21 23.03 -5.65 13.03
C ASP A 21 22.67 -6.92 13.84
N ILE A 22 21.79 -7.78 13.31
CA ILE A 22 21.39 -9.05 13.95
C ILE A 22 22.62 -9.94 14.23
N LEU A 23 23.47 -10.14 13.22
CA LEU A 23 24.67 -10.97 13.36
C LEU A 23 25.66 -10.37 14.36
N THR A 24 25.78 -9.04 14.38
CA THR A 24 26.66 -8.33 15.32
C THR A 24 26.18 -8.47 16.75
N HIS A 25 24.89 -8.24 17.02
CA HIS A 25 24.31 -8.41 18.35
C HIS A 25 24.40 -9.86 18.83
N TYR A 26 24.14 -10.84 17.95
CA TYR A 26 24.29 -12.26 18.29
C TYR A 26 25.73 -12.63 18.67
N ARG A 27 26.72 -12.13 17.92
CA ARG A 27 28.14 -12.32 18.25
C ARG A 27 28.48 -11.72 19.63
N THR A 28 28.00 -10.51 19.90
CA THR A 28 28.21 -9.84 21.20
C THR A 28 27.59 -10.63 22.35
N LEU A 29 26.37 -11.15 22.17
CA LEU A 29 25.72 -12.00 23.16
C LEU A 29 26.53 -13.28 23.46
N MET A 30 27.01 -13.96 22.42
CA MET A 30 27.84 -15.16 22.60
C MET A 30 29.13 -14.84 23.36
N MET A 31 29.77 -13.71 23.03
CA MET A 31 30.98 -13.25 23.73
C MET A 31 30.71 -12.98 25.22
N LEU A 32 29.65 -12.24 25.54
CA LEU A 32 29.28 -11.91 26.92
C LEU A 32 28.89 -13.16 27.73
N ALA A 33 28.19 -14.12 27.10
CA ALA A 33 27.87 -15.39 27.72
C ALA A 33 29.13 -16.21 28.04
N THR A 34 30.12 -16.25 27.13
CA THR A 34 31.39 -16.93 27.39
C THR A 34 32.20 -16.27 28.51
N ILE A 35 32.21 -14.94 28.58
CA ILE A 35 32.89 -14.18 29.65
C ILE A 35 32.26 -14.48 31.02
N GLN A 36 30.92 -14.54 31.09
CA GLN A 36 30.24 -14.90 32.34
C GLN A 36 30.55 -16.34 32.77
N ALA A 37 30.53 -17.30 31.84
CA ALA A 37 30.83 -18.71 32.14
C ALA A 37 32.28 -18.93 32.63
N GLU A 38 33.25 -18.20 32.05
CA GLU A 38 34.64 -18.23 32.52
C GLU A 38 34.80 -17.50 33.86
N GLY A 39 34.10 -16.37 34.06
CA GLY A 39 34.17 -15.58 35.28
C GLY A 39 33.61 -16.29 36.51
N GLU A 40 32.52 -17.06 36.34
CA GLU A 40 31.92 -17.92 37.37
C GLU A 40 32.89 -19.05 37.79
N ARG A 41 33.67 -19.57 36.83
CA ARG A 41 34.67 -20.62 37.08
C ARG A 41 35.97 -20.08 37.69
N SER A 42 36.28 -18.80 37.49
CA SER A 42 37.59 -18.18 37.79
C SER A 42 37.60 -17.23 39.00
N ASN A 43 36.54 -17.15 39.84
CA ASN A 43 36.43 -16.15 40.92
C ASN A 43 36.70 -14.72 40.40
N SER A 44 36.14 -14.37 39.23
CA SER A 44 36.29 -13.03 38.66
C SER A 44 35.56 -11.97 39.49
N ASN A 45 36.05 -10.72 39.40
CA ASN A 45 35.56 -9.59 40.19
C ASN A 45 34.03 -9.40 39.97
N PRO A 46 33.19 -9.29 41.01
CA PRO A 46 31.72 -9.19 40.86
C PRO A 46 31.29 -8.03 39.94
N GLU A 47 32.05 -6.93 39.96
CA GLU A 47 31.89 -5.77 39.08
C GLU A 47 31.88 -6.17 37.57
N THR A 48 32.77 -7.08 37.17
CA THR A 48 32.89 -7.52 35.77
C THR A 48 31.73 -8.41 35.34
N ILE A 49 31.18 -9.19 36.28
CA ILE A 49 30.02 -10.06 36.02
C ILE A 49 28.75 -9.21 35.87
N SER A 50 28.57 -8.20 36.72
CA SER A 50 27.43 -7.28 36.61
C SER A 50 27.45 -6.46 35.32
N VAL A 51 28.62 -5.98 34.88
CA VAL A 51 28.75 -5.24 33.61
C VAL A 51 28.44 -6.14 32.42
N ALA A 52 28.88 -7.41 32.47
CA ALA A 52 28.56 -8.39 31.43
C ALA A 52 27.05 -8.66 31.36
N GLY A 53 26.36 -8.74 32.51
CA GLY A 53 24.90 -8.89 32.58
C GLY A 53 24.16 -7.72 31.94
N ILE A 54 24.50 -6.48 32.30
CA ILE A 54 23.88 -5.26 31.72
C ILE A 54 24.14 -5.18 30.21
N SER A 55 25.39 -5.48 29.80
CA SER A 55 25.76 -5.48 28.38
C SER A 55 25.00 -6.54 27.58
N MET A 56 24.66 -7.67 28.22
CA MET A 56 23.90 -8.76 27.60
C MET A 56 22.44 -8.35 27.37
N GLU A 57 21.83 -7.70 28.35
CA GLU A 57 20.47 -7.15 28.22
C GLU A 57 20.39 -6.12 27.07
N MET A 58 21.35 -5.18 27.01
CA MET A 58 21.43 -4.22 25.90
C MET A 58 21.61 -4.90 24.53
N ALA A 59 22.40 -5.97 24.46
CA ALA A 59 22.60 -6.70 23.21
C ALA A 59 21.35 -7.49 22.80
N PHE A 60 20.56 -8.00 23.74
CA PHE A 60 19.25 -8.61 23.48
C PHE A 60 18.24 -7.59 22.97
N ASP A 61 18.17 -6.41 23.58
CA ASP A 61 17.27 -5.34 23.14
C ASP A 61 17.61 -4.87 21.71
N GLY A 62 18.90 -4.71 21.41
CA GLY A 62 19.37 -4.40 20.05
C GLY A 62 18.95 -5.47 19.04
N LEU A 63 19.21 -6.74 19.35
CA LEU A 63 18.81 -7.88 18.52
C LEU A 63 17.29 -7.90 18.27
N TYR A 64 16.50 -7.73 19.32
CA TYR A 64 15.04 -7.73 19.24
C TYR A 64 14.52 -6.57 18.38
N SER A 65 15.13 -5.38 18.51
CA SER A 65 14.80 -4.24 17.66
C SER A 65 15.10 -4.51 16.19
N SER A 66 16.28 -5.04 15.87
CA SER A 66 16.65 -5.35 14.48
C SER A 66 15.72 -6.40 13.85
N ILE A 67 15.30 -7.41 14.62
CA ILE A 67 14.32 -8.42 14.14
C ILE A 67 12.95 -7.79 13.91
N LYS A 68 12.48 -6.91 14.80
CA LYS A 68 11.22 -6.16 14.59
C LYS A 68 11.27 -5.29 13.36
N GLU A 69 12.37 -4.57 13.14
CA GLU A 69 12.58 -3.76 11.94
C GLU A 69 12.60 -4.62 10.67
N LEU A 70 13.18 -5.82 10.72
CA LEU A 70 13.17 -6.76 9.61
C LEU A 70 11.76 -7.28 9.31
N LEU A 71 10.96 -7.57 10.34
CA LEU A 71 9.56 -7.94 10.17
C LEU A 71 8.75 -6.79 9.56
N ALA A 72 8.96 -5.55 10.03
CA ALA A 72 8.33 -4.36 9.46
C ALA A 72 8.72 -4.14 7.99
N LEU A 73 9.99 -4.38 7.64
CA LEU A 73 10.46 -4.35 6.25
C LEU A 73 9.74 -5.39 5.39
N SER A 74 9.58 -6.62 5.90
CA SER A 74 8.85 -7.68 5.19
C SER A 74 7.39 -7.31 4.96
N ARG A 75 6.76 -6.62 5.91
CA ARG A 75 5.40 -6.09 5.78
C ARG A 75 5.33 -5.03 4.68
N ARG A 76 6.26 -4.07 4.67
CA ARG A 76 6.32 -3.05 3.60
C ARG A 76 6.55 -3.66 2.22
N ILE A 77 7.39 -4.68 2.11
CA ILE A 77 7.58 -5.44 0.86
C ILE A 77 6.24 -6.05 0.44
N LYS A 78 5.55 -6.77 1.34
CA LYS A 78 4.26 -7.37 1.04
C LYS A 78 3.20 -6.33 0.65
N GLU A 79 3.18 -5.17 1.33
CA GLU A 79 2.30 -4.05 0.99
C GLU A 79 2.62 -3.52 -0.42
N LEU A 80 3.89 -3.36 -0.80
CA LEU A 80 4.27 -2.98 -2.16
C LEU A 80 3.87 -4.03 -3.21
N TRP A 81 3.84 -5.31 -2.86
CA TRP A 81 3.37 -6.37 -3.75
C TRP A 81 1.83 -6.38 -3.88
N VAL A 82 1.12 -6.21 -2.77
CA VAL A 82 -0.36 -6.23 -2.72
C VAL A 82 -0.95 -4.94 -3.30
N PHE A 83 -0.38 -3.79 -2.95
CA PHE A 83 -0.76 -2.47 -3.43
C PHE A 83 0.16 -1.98 -4.56
N GLY A 84 0.69 -2.91 -5.37
CA GLY A 84 1.66 -2.59 -6.43
C GLY A 84 1.23 -1.46 -7.36
N PRO A 85 2.08 -1.09 -8.35
CA PRO A 85 1.83 0.05 -9.25
C PRO A 85 0.46 0.03 -9.97
N LEU A 86 -0.27 -1.08 -9.94
CA LEU A 86 -1.67 -1.21 -10.37
C LEU A 86 -2.67 -0.32 -9.59
N ASN A 87 -2.36 0.16 -8.39
CA ASN A 87 -3.22 1.11 -7.66
C ASN A 87 -2.84 2.58 -7.89
N GLN A 88 -1.69 2.86 -8.51
CA GLN A 88 -1.57 4.12 -9.22
C GLN A 88 -2.34 3.88 -10.50
N SER A 89 -3.63 4.21 -10.46
CA SER A 89 -4.45 4.36 -11.65
C SER A 89 -3.56 4.96 -12.74
N ASP A 90 -3.15 4.13 -13.71
CA ASP A 90 -2.40 4.61 -14.86
C ASP A 90 -3.18 5.84 -15.32
N THR A 91 -2.53 6.99 -15.43
CA THR A 91 -3.20 8.17 -16.01
C THR A 91 -3.84 7.80 -17.35
N GLN A 92 -3.21 6.87 -18.07
CA GLN A 92 -3.75 6.25 -19.26
C GLN A 92 -5.01 5.38 -19.04
N SER A 93 -5.14 4.70 -17.91
CA SER A 93 -6.35 3.94 -17.57
C SER A 93 -7.50 4.86 -17.16
N GLN A 94 -7.21 5.94 -16.42
CA GLN A 94 -8.20 7.00 -16.14
C GLN A 94 -8.65 7.71 -17.41
N GLU A 95 -7.71 8.11 -18.28
CA GLU A 95 -8.01 8.73 -19.58
C GLU A 95 -8.85 7.79 -20.48
N LYS A 96 -8.59 6.47 -20.42
CA LYS A 96 -9.41 5.47 -21.13
C LYS A 96 -10.80 5.31 -20.52
N GLU A 97 -10.92 5.31 -19.20
CA GLU A 97 -12.21 5.27 -18.51
C GLU A 97 -13.05 6.51 -18.86
N GLU A 98 -12.45 7.70 -18.81
CA GLU A 98 -13.09 8.96 -19.23
C GLU A 98 -13.45 8.99 -20.72
N GLN A 99 -12.69 8.32 -21.58
CA GLN A 99 -13.04 8.16 -23.00
C GLN A 99 -14.21 7.19 -23.16
N ILE A 100 -14.21 6.07 -22.45
CA ILE A 100 -15.29 5.08 -22.47
C ILE A 100 -16.59 5.72 -21.98
N ASP A 101 -16.57 6.51 -20.91
CA ASP A 101 -17.76 7.21 -20.39
C ASP A 101 -18.34 8.20 -21.42
N ARG A 102 -17.47 8.93 -22.12
CA ARG A 102 -17.88 9.84 -23.21
C ARG A 102 -18.51 9.07 -24.36
N ASP A 103 -17.87 7.98 -24.79
CA ASP A 103 -18.37 7.14 -25.89
C ASP A 103 -19.71 6.48 -25.52
N VAL A 104 -19.86 6.02 -24.27
CA VAL A 104 -21.13 5.46 -23.76
C VAL A 104 -22.23 6.51 -23.77
N THR A 105 -21.93 7.74 -23.37
CA THR A 105 -22.91 8.85 -23.40
C THR A 105 -23.32 9.21 -24.83
N GLU A 106 -22.36 9.22 -25.77
CA GLU A 106 -22.65 9.46 -27.18
C GLU A 106 -23.53 8.34 -27.78
N VAL A 107 -23.21 7.08 -27.50
CA VAL A 107 -24.00 5.93 -27.95
C VAL A 107 -25.40 5.94 -27.35
N ALA A 108 -25.54 6.31 -26.07
CA ALA A 108 -26.84 6.45 -25.43
C ALA A 108 -27.70 7.53 -26.12
N ASN A 109 -27.12 8.70 -26.40
CA ASN A 109 -27.83 9.77 -27.11
C ASN A 109 -28.23 9.37 -28.53
N LEU A 110 -27.36 8.66 -29.26
CA LEU A 110 -27.67 8.16 -30.60
C LEU A 110 -28.82 7.15 -30.56
N LEU A 111 -28.85 6.28 -29.55
CA LEU A 111 -29.92 5.32 -29.34
C LEU A 111 -31.25 6.03 -29.02
N ASP A 112 -31.22 7.02 -28.12
CA ASP A 112 -32.39 7.83 -27.78
C ASP A 112 -32.96 8.56 -29.00
N MET A 113 -32.10 9.07 -29.89
CA MET A 113 -32.53 9.70 -31.15
C MET A 113 -33.16 8.70 -32.12
N ILE A 114 -32.66 7.47 -32.18
CA ILE A 114 -33.25 6.40 -33.01
C ILE A 114 -34.62 6.03 -32.46
N ASP A 115 -34.73 5.83 -31.16
CA ASP A 115 -35.98 5.49 -30.48
C ASP A 115 -37.01 6.62 -30.62
N ALA A 116 -36.60 7.87 -30.43
CA ALA A 116 -37.46 9.04 -30.65
C ALA A 116 -38.00 9.10 -32.09
N ASN A 117 -37.15 8.85 -33.09
CA ASN A 117 -37.58 8.82 -34.49
C ASN A 117 -38.51 7.64 -34.79
N ALA A 118 -38.27 6.47 -34.21
CA ALA A 118 -39.13 5.31 -34.34
C ALA A 118 -40.51 5.58 -33.72
N MET A 119 -40.55 6.16 -32.53
CA MET A 119 -41.78 6.53 -31.82
C MET A 119 -42.56 7.61 -32.57
N LYS A 120 -41.88 8.64 -33.10
CA LYS A 120 -42.51 9.68 -33.92
C LYS A 120 -43.16 9.11 -35.19
N LYS A 121 -42.45 8.26 -35.93
CA LYS A 121 -43.01 7.57 -37.11
C LYS A 121 -44.20 6.70 -36.75
N LEU A 122 -44.17 6.04 -35.59
CA LEU A 122 -45.28 5.20 -35.13
C LEU A 122 -46.51 6.06 -34.76
N ALA A 123 -46.30 7.18 -34.09
CA ALA A 123 -47.35 8.14 -33.75
C ALA A 123 -48.00 8.73 -35.01
N GLU A 124 -47.21 9.17 -35.99
CA GLU A 124 -47.71 9.71 -37.25
C GLU A 124 -48.60 8.71 -38.01
N ARG A 125 -48.21 7.42 -38.05
CA ARG A 125 -49.03 6.35 -38.67
C ARG A 125 -50.36 6.11 -37.94
N CYS A 126 -50.39 6.33 -36.63
CA CYS A 126 -51.58 6.15 -35.80
C CYS A 126 -52.42 7.44 -35.68
N GLY A 127 -52.05 8.52 -36.38
CA GLY A 127 -52.75 9.80 -36.36
C GLY A 127 -52.49 10.65 -35.12
N GLY A 128 -51.41 10.39 -34.37
CA GLY A 128 -50.99 11.13 -33.18
C GLY A 128 -49.64 11.83 -33.34
N THR A 129 -49.31 12.69 -32.37
CA THR A 129 -48.00 13.38 -32.28
C THR A 129 -47.26 12.87 -31.05
N TRP A 130 -45.96 12.59 -31.19
CA TRP A 130 -45.09 12.20 -30.07
C TRP A 130 -44.20 13.38 -29.65
N GLU A 131 -44.12 13.63 -28.35
CA GLU A 131 -43.19 14.58 -27.73
C GLU A 131 -42.37 13.85 -26.65
N LEU A 132 -41.06 14.12 -26.62
CA LEU A 132 -40.17 13.62 -25.58
C LEU A 132 -40.44 14.41 -24.30
N GLN A 133 -40.91 13.72 -23.25
CA GLN A 133 -41.06 14.34 -21.94
C GLN A 133 -39.70 14.29 -21.23
N GLU A 134 -38.98 15.40 -21.23
CA GLU A 134 -37.79 15.53 -20.39
C GLU A 134 -38.22 15.35 -18.93
N THR A 135 -37.91 14.19 -18.34
CA THR A 135 -38.06 13.98 -16.91
C THR A 135 -37.16 15.00 -16.22
N THR A 136 -37.80 16.06 -15.71
CA THR A 136 -37.17 17.05 -14.85
C THR A 136 -36.71 16.29 -13.63
N THR A 137 -35.43 15.91 -13.60
CA THR A 137 -34.79 15.40 -12.39
C THR A 137 -34.81 16.55 -11.39
N GLU A 138 -35.84 16.54 -10.57
CA GLU A 138 -36.07 17.44 -9.45
C GLU A 138 -34.81 17.46 -8.59
N ALA A 139 -34.10 18.59 -8.65
CA ALA A 139 -32.94 18.85 -7.81
C ALA A 139 -33.36 18.69 -6.34
N ALA A 140 -32.75 17.72 -5.66
CA ALA A 140 -32.97 17.45 -4.25
C ALA A 140 -32.81 18.75 -3.41
N PRO A 141 -33.74 19.04 -2.49
CA PRO A 141 -33.65 20.23 -1.66
C PRO A 141 -32.50 20.07 -0.65
N THR A 142 -31.50 20.94 -0.75
CA THR A 142 -30.56 21.22 0.33
C THR A 142 -31.30 21.92 1.47
N ALA A 143 -31.86 21.16 2.40
CA ALA A 143 -32.10 21.62 3.77
C ALA A 143 -30.79 21.39 4.56
N GLY A 144 -30.20 22.32 5.31
CA GLY A 144 -30.71 23.57 5.86
C GLY A 144 -30.38 23.59 7.35
N SER A 145 -29.49 24.51 7.73
CA SER A 145 -29.14 25.01 9.10
C SER A 145 -28.24 24.15 9.98
#